data_AF-A0A1V4R5M1-F1
#
_entry.id   AF-A0A1V4R5M1-F1
#
_cell.length_a   1.000
_cell.length_b   1.000
_cell.length_c   1.000
_cell.angle_alpha   90.00
_cell.angle_beta   90.00
_cell.angle_gamma   90.00
#
_symmetry.space_group_name_H-M   'P 1'
#
loop_
_entity.id
_entity.type
_entity.pdbx_description
1 polymer ?
#
loop_
_entity_poly.entity_id
_entity_poly.type
_entity_poly.pdbx_seq_one_letter_code
_entity_poly.pdbx_strand_id
1 'polypeptide(L)'
;MRDITFKIFRFDKKTDYLPHYDTIKMKVNDDELVLDIMNRIKWEHDGSFSYRRSCRHGICGSCAVKVNGKGTLACKDRVSDLIKIFGDELIIEPQDIKRAYKDMIIDKKNFWSKYNDVQPYLVTKVDEFPTKENIVTIEQNEKIDEADYCIQCGVCFYSCPAVEVNEDYLGPAALTKAWRFNADVRDDAKEQRLDTINDMGSGIWDCVKCNECAEACPKEIDPIGKITKLHNQVFEYGKAKNNVAVRHAVGFKWSIKKHGLLDEGELVKYSEGIPAVIKHIPEAIAMFKKGKIVMPWNMPKSKNLDEIKKLVEISSTQKF
;
A
#
# COMPACT_ATOMS: atom_id res chain seq x y z
N MET A 1 -32.24 10.56 -14.38
CA MET A 1 -31.07 10.31 -15.25
C MET A 1 -30.30 11.62 -15.39
N ARG A 2 -28.98 11.60 -15.27
CA ARG A 2 -28.10 12.77 -15.48
C ARG A 2 -27.25 12.55 -16.73
N ASP A 3 -26.98 13.61 -17.48
CA ASP A 3 -26.08 13.56 -18.63
C ASP A 3 -24.63 13.68 -18.14
N ILE A 4 -23.87 12.60 -18.30
CA ILE A 4 -22.49 12.48 -17.80
C ILE A 4 -21.55 12.30 -18.98
N THR A 5 -20.39 12.95 -18.91
CA THR A 5 -19.33 12.82 -19.90
C THR A 5 -18.27 11.84 -19.39
N PHE A 6 -18.06 10.75 -20.13
CA PHE A 6 -17.01 9.78 -19.82
C PHE A 6 -15.85 9.94 -20.80
N LYS A 7 -14.64 10.08 -20.25
CA LYS A 7 -13.37 9.98 -21.00
C LYS A 7 -12.79 8.61 -20.74
N ILE A 8 -12.75 7.76 -21.76
CA ILE A 8 -12.38 6.36 -21.64
C ILE A 8 -11.00 6.17 -22.23
N PHE A 9 -10.06 5.69 -21.42
CA PHE A 9 -8.74 5.32 -21.91
C PHE A 9 -8.83 4.16 -22.92
N ARG A 10 -8.21 4.35 -24.08
CA ARG A 10 -8.13 3.37 -25.17
C ARG A 10 -6.68 3.13 -25.55
N PHE A 11 -6.34 1.86 -25.71
CA PHE A 11 -5.02 1.43 -26.17
C PHE A 11 -5.06 -0.04 -26.57
N ASP A 12 -4.48 -0.41 -27.70
CA ASP A 12 -4.16 -1.79 -28.03
C ASP A 12 -2.67 -1.92 -28.34
N LYS A 13 -1.96 -2.66 -27.48
CA LYS A 13 -0.50 -2.88 -27.60
C LYS A 13 -0.09 -3.45 -28.97
N LYS A 14 -0.99 -4.10 -29.69
CA LYS A 14 -0.70 -4.69 -31.00
C LYS A 14 -0.76 -3.70 -32.15
N THR A 15 -1.56 -2.64 -32.04
CA THR A 15 -1.87 -1.75 -33.17
C THR A 15 -1.51 -0.30 -32.92
N ASP A 16 -1.58 0.14 -31.67
CA ASP A 16 -1.51 1.56 -31.33
C ASP A 16 -0.10 1.96 -30.92
N TYR A 17 0.35 3.12 -31.40
CA TYR A 17 1.62 3.71 -31.00
C TYR A 17 1.53 4.43 -29.64
N LEU A 18 0.43 5.15 -29.41
CA LEU A 18 0.15 5.89 -28.17
C LEU A 18 -1.30 5.69 -27.73
N PRO A 19 -1.58 5.73 -26.41
CA PRO A 19 -2.95 5.70 -25.93
C PRO A 19 -3.71 6.98 -26.31
N HIS A 20 -5.03 6.87 -26.37
CA HIS A 20 -5.95 7.98 -26.59
C HIS A 20 -7.17 7.87 -25.66
N TYR A 21 -8.01 8.91 -25.66
CA TYR A 21 -9.25 8.92 -24.88
C TYR A 21 -10.45 9.13 -25.79
N ASP A 22 -11.39 8.21 -25.71
CA ASP A 22 -12.70 8.38 -26.32
C ASP A 22 -13.61 9.15 -25.37
N THR A 23 -14.38 10.10 -25.91
CA THR A 23 -15.35 10.86 -25.12
C THR A 23 -16.75 10.40 -25.47
N ILE A 24 -17.49 9.89 -24.48
CA ILE A 24 -18.86 9.39 -24.64
C ILE A 24 -19.76 10.12 -23.66
N LYS A 25 -20.85 10.69 -24.15
CA LYS A 25 -21.91 11.27 -23.31
C LYS A 25 -23.02 10.25 -23.14
N MET A 26 -23.38 9.97 -21.88
CA MET A 26 -24.40 8.97 -21.56
C MET A 26 -25.35 9.50 -20.50
N LYS A 27 -26.63 9.13 -20.61
CA LYS A 27 -27.58 9.27 -19.51
C LYS A 27 -27.38 8.16 -18.51
N VAL A 28 -27.15 8.55 -17.26
CA VAL A 28 -26.84 7.64 -16.15
C VAL A 28 -27.91 7.70 -15.08
N ASN A 29 -28.30 6.54 -14.56
CA ASN A 29 -29.20 6.36 -13.43
C ASN A 29 -28.42 6.26 -12.11
N ASP A 30 -29.07 6.57 -10.99
CA ASP A 30 -28.39 6.63 -9.68
C ASP A 30 -27.89 5.26 -9.19
N ASP A 31 -28.43 4.17 -9.74
CA ASP A 31 -28.07 2.79 -9.41
C ASP A 31 -26.99 2.18 -10.30
N GLU A 32 -26.60 2.86 -11.39
CA GLU A 32 -25.59 2.31 -12.29
C GLU A 32 -24.21 2.32 -11.63
N LEU A 33 -23.55 1.17 -11.71
CA LEU A 33 -22.17 0.99 -11.29
C LEU A 33 -21.23 1.34 -12.44
N VAL A 34 -19.96 1.61 -12.11
CA VAL A 34 -18.92 1.82 -13.14
C VAL A 34 -18.86 0.63 -14.12
N LEU A 35 -19.09 -0.59 -13.63
CA LEU A 35 -19.15 -1.79 -14.46
C LEU A 35 -20.32 -1.74 -15.46
N ASP A 36 -21.48 -1.22 -15.07
CA ASP A 36 -22.62 -1.11 -15.98
C ASP A 36 -22.31 -0.12 -17.10
N ILE A 37 -21.64 1.00 -16.80
CA ILE A 37 -21.12 1.94 -17.80
C ILE A 37 -20.13 1.26 -18.75
N MET A 38 -19.15 0.52 -18.22
CA MET A 38 -18.17 -0.21 -19.04
C MET A 38 -18.83 -1.27 -19.94
N ASN A 39 -19.91 -1.91 -19.47
CA ASN A 39 -20.70 -2.83 -20.27
C ASN A 39 -21.42 -2.11 -21.41
N ARG A 40 -22.06 -0.98 -21.13
CA ARG A 40 -22.77 -0.17 -22.15
C ARG A 40 -21.80 0.37 -23.20
N ILE A 41 -20.62 0.85 -22.80
CA ILE A 41 -19.56 1.24 -23.74
C ILE A 41 -19.25 0.10 -24.70
N LYS A 42 -19.04 -1.13 -24.19
CA LYS A 42 -18.74 -2.27 -25.05
C LYS A 42 -19.91 -2.70 -25.93
N TRP A 43 -21.13 -2.72 -25.39
CA TRP A 43 -22.28 -3.35 -26.04
C TRP A 43 -23.03 -2.41 -26.97
N GLU A 44 -23.06 -1.12 -26.64
CA GLU A 44 -23.89 -0.12 -27.31
C GLU A 44 -23.05 0.84 -28.16
N HIS A 45 -21.76 1.04 -27.85
CA HIS A 45 -20.91 2.03 -28.52
C HIS A 45 -19.76 1.41 -29.32
N ASP A 46 -18.93 0.56 -28.71
CA ASP A 46 -17.76 -0.05 -29.37
C ASP A 46 -17.46 -1.46 -28.85
N GLY A 47 -17.77 -2.47 -29.67
CA GLY A 47 -17.54 -3.88 -29.38
C GLY A 47 -16.06 -4.26 -29.16
N SER A 48 -15.11 -3.43 -29.59
CA SER A 48 -13.68 -3.67 -29.42
C SER A 48 -13.15 -3.34 -28.01
N PHE A 49 -13.90 -2.53 -27.24
CA PHE A 49 -13.55 -2.15 -25.88
C PHE A 49 -13.35 -3.36 -24.97
N SER A 50 -12.24 -3.41 -24.24
CA SER A 50 -11.78 -4.59 -23.50
C SER A 50 -11.51 -4.31 -22.02
N TYR A 51 -12.03 -5.16 -21.16
CA TYR A 51 -11.85 -5.05 -19.71
C TYR A 51 -12.07 -6.41 -19.03
N ARG A 52 -11.59 -6.55 -17.80
CA ARG A 52 -11.79 -7.76 -16.99
C ARG A 52 -13.02 -7.60 -16.09
N ARG A 53 -13.88 -8.62 -16.06
CA ARG A 53 -15.00 -8.73 -15.11
C ARG A 53 -15.33 -10.20 -14.86
N SER A 54 -15.98 -10.49 -13.73
CA SER A 54 -16.49 -11.84 -13.44
C SER A 54 -17.67 -11.79 -12.45
N CYS A 55 -17.42 -11.74 -11.13
CA CYS A 55 -18.46 -12.01 -10.11
C CYS A 55 -19.63 -11.01 -10.02
N ARG A 56 -19.46 -9.74 -10.41
CA ARG A 56 -20.44 -8.64 -10.23
C ARG A 56 -20.82 -8.29 -8.78
N HIS A 57 -20.24 -8.90 -7.76
CA HIS A 57 -20.57 -8.61 -6.34
C HIS A 57 -19.34 -8.31 -5.47
N GLY A 58 -18.27 -7.81 -6.09
CA GLY A 58 -17.14 -7.22 -5.36
C GLY A 58 -16.18 -8.20 -4.67
N ILE A 59 -16.17 -9.49 -5.05
CA ILE A 59 -15.29 -10.50 -4.41
C ILE A 59 -14.12 -10.99 -5.28
N CYS A 60 -14.26 -11.07 -6.61
CA CYS A 60 -13.23 -11.71 -7.46
C CYS A 60 -12.01 -10.82 -7.75
N GLY A 61 -12.07 -9.54 -7.43
CA GLY A 61 -10.99 -8.56 -7.68
C GLY A 61 -10.67 -8.26 -9.15
N SER A 62 -11.39 -8.84 -10.11
CA SER A 62 -11.02 -8.77 -11.54
C SER A 62 -11.31 -7.41 -12.21
N CYS A 63 -12.34 -6.71 -11.76
CA CYS A 63 -12.85 -5.48 -12.38
C CYS A 63 -12.23 -4.19 -11.79
N ALA A 64 -11.00 -4.28 -11.31
CA ALA A 64 -10.33 -3.14 -10.71
C ALA A 64 -9.84 -2.16 -11.77
N VAL A 65 -10.18 -0.89 -11.62
CA VAL A 65 -9.89 0.23 -12.55
C VAL A 65 -9.65 1.51 -11.74
N LYS A 66 -9.30 2.62 -12.41
CA LYS A 66 -9.25 3.95 -11.82
C LYS A 66 -10.36 4.82 -12.41
N VAL A 67 -11.01 5.62 -11.56
CA VAL A 67 -11.90 6.70 -11.99
C VAL A 67 -11.36 8.02 -11.45
N ASN A 68 -10.97 8.95 -12.35
CA ASN A 68 -10.29 10.21 -12.01
C ASN A 68 -9.10 9.99 -11.07
N GLY A 69 -8.28 8.95 -11.34
CA GLY A 69 -7.14 8.55 -10.51
C GLY A 69 -7.48 7.72 -9.27
N LYS A 70 -8.72 7.74 -8.77
CA LYS A 70 -9.15 6.92 -7.62
C LYS A 70 -9.28 5.46 -8.03
N GLY A 71 -8.50 4.58 -7.39
CA GLY A 71 -8.62 3.14 -7.57
C GLY A 71 -9.94 2.58 -7.02
N THR A 72 -10.61 1.71 -7.78
CA THR A 72 -11.91 1.15 -7.39
C THR A 72 -12.16 -0.24 -8.00
N LEU A 73 -13.21 -0.93 -7.53
CA LEU A 73 -13.83 -2.03 -8.24
C LEU A 73 -15.02 -1.53 -9.04
N ALA A 74 -14.99 -1.73 -10.36
CA ALA A 74 -16.05 -1.24 -11.22
C ALA A 74 -17.44 -1.78 -10.82
N CYS A 75 -17.51 -3.00 -10.27
CA CYS A 75 -18.78 -3.61 -9.83
C CYS A 75 -19.20 -3.25 -8.40
N LYS A 76 -18.52 -2.32 -7.73
CA LYS A 76 -18.85 -1.89 -6.35
C LYS A 76 -19.23 -0.40 -6.31
N ASP A 77 -18.45 0.45 -6.96
CA ASP A 77 -18.67 1.89 -6.90
C ASP A 77 -19.79 2.33 -7.85
N ARG A 78 -20.75 3.07 -7.28
CA ARG A 78 -21.85 3.71 -8.01
C ARG A 78 -21.34 4.96 -8.70
N VAL A 79 -21.78 5.17 -9.94
CA VAL A 79 -21.42 6.37 -10.70
C VAL A 79 -21.96 7.63 -10.01
N SER A 80 -23.16 7.55 -9.42
CA SER A 80 -23.78 8.65 -8.67
C SER A 80 -22.93 9.14 -7.50
N ASP A 81 -22.20 8.26 -6.82
CA ASP A 81 -21.30 8.65 -5.73
C ASP A 81 -20.00 9.28 -6.27
N LEU A 82 -19.49 8.78 -7.39
CA LEU A 82 -18.31 9.37 -8.06
C LEU A 82 -18.61 10.76 -8.61
N ILE A 83 -19.82 11.00 -9.14
CA ILE A 83 -20.25 12.32 -9.61
C ILE A 83 -20.28 13.35 -8.48
N LYS A 84 -20.70 12.96 -7.28
CA LYS A 84 -20.69 13.87 -6.11
C LYS A 84 -19.28 14.32 -5.75
N ILE A 85 -18.26 13.50 -6.03
CA ILE A 85 -16.86 13.77 -5.70
C ILE A 85 -16.16 14.53 -6.83
N PHE A 86 -16.34 14.08 -8.08
CA PHE A 86 -15.56 14.53 -9.24
C PHE A 86 -16.33 15.40 -10.24
N GLY A 87 -17.64 15.54 -10.08
CA GLY A 87 -18.52 16.25 -11.02
C GLY A 87 -18.99 15.39 -12.18
N ASP A 88 -19.53 16.05 -13.22
CA ASP A 88 -20.21 15.39 -14.34
C ASP A 88 -19.26 14.91 -15.46
N GLU A 89 -17.94 15.00 -15.24
CA GLU A 89 -16.91 14.46 -16.13
C GLU A 89 -16.07 13.41 -15.40
N LEU A 90 -16.17 12.15 -15.87
CA LEU A 90 -15.47 11.02 -15.29
C LEU A 90 -14.48 10.41 -16.29
N ILE A 91 -13.23 10.25 -15.85
CA ILE A 91 -12.15 9.63 -16.64
C ILE A 91 -11.99 8.19 -16.14
N ILE A 92 -12.18 7.19 -17.00
CA ILE A 92 -12.02 5.78 -16.65
C ILE A 92 -10.72 5.23 -17.26
N GLU A 93 -9.85 4.71 -16.40
CA GLU A 93 -8.49 4.28 -16.75
C GLU A 93 -8.19 2.87 -16.21
N PRO A 94 -7.25 2.14 -16.82
CA PRO A 94 -6.68 0.95 -16.19
C PRO A 94 -6.02 1.28 -14.85
N GLN A 95 -5.77 0.27 -14.01
CA GLN A 95 -5.09 0.51 -12.73
C GLN A 95 -3.67 1.13 -12.92
N ASP A 96 -3.02 0.81 -14.03
CA ASP A 96 -1.72 1.34 -14.44
C ASP A 96 -1.66 1.50 -15.97
N ILE A 97 -1.62 2.75 -16.44
CA ILE A 97 -1.55 3.11 -17.86
C ILE A 97 -0.27 2.60 -18.51
N LYS A 98 0.87 2.63 -17.81
CA LYS A 98 2.17 2.18 -18.35
C LYS A 98 2.18 0.67 -18.63
N ARG A 99 1.29 -0.07 -17.97
CA ARG A 99 1.14 -1.53 -18.09
C ARG A 99 -0.09 -1.95 -18.89
N ALA A 100 -0.79 -1.01 -19.53
CA ALA A 100 -1.93 -1.33 -20.37
C ALA A 100 -1.52 -2.28 -21.50
N TYR A 101 -2.26 -3.38 -21.62
CA TYR A 101 -2.13 -4.36 -22.71
C TYR A 101 -3.22 -4.13 -23.75
N LYS A 102 -4.47 -3.98 -23.29
CA LYS A 102 -5.60 -3.56 -24.12
C LYS A 102 -6.67 -2.87 -23.27
N ASP A 103 -6.92 -1.58 -23.53
CA ASP A 103 -7.84 -0.70 -22.80
C ASP A 103 -7.66 -0.84 -21.26
N MET A 104 -8.65 -1.39 -20.55
CA MET A 104 -8.61 -1.55 -19.09
C MET A 104 -7.80 -2.78 -18.63
N ILE A 105 -7.32 -3.61 -19.55
CA ILE A 105 -6.56 -4.83 -19.26
C ILE A 105 -5.09 -4.48 -19.15
N ILE A 106 -4.51 -4.68 -17.96
CA ILE A 106 -3.07 -4.51 -17.71
C ILE A 106 -2.31 -5.83 -17.59
N ASP A 107 -1.00 -5.79 -17.85
CA ASP A 107 -0.06 -6.82 -17.44
C ASP A 107 0.18 -6.75 -15.92
N LYS A 108 -0.22 -7.82 -15.21
CA LYS A 108 -0.10 -7.97 -13.76
C LYS A 108 1.11 -8.83 -13.32
N LYS A 109 2.06 -9.12 -14.22
CA LYS A 109 3.22 -9.96 -13.87
C LYS A 109 4.00 -9.43 -12.67
N ASN A 110 4.17 -8.11 -12.56
CA ASN A 110 4.86 -7.47 -11.43
C ASN A 110 4.14 -7.65 -10.09
N PHE A 111 2.80 -7.61 -10.10
CA PHE A 111 1.99 -7.85 -8.93
C PHE A 111 2.11 -9.30 -8.46
N TRP A 112 2.02 -10.25 -9.39
CA TRP A 112 2.08 -11.68 -9.06
C TRP A 112 3.48 -12.17 -8.68
N SER A 113 4.55 -11.61 -9.27
CA SER A 113 5.91 -11.95 -8.86
C SER A 113 6.14 -11.56 -7.41
N LYS A 114 5.82 -10.32 -7.03
CA LYS A 114 5.94 -9.83 -5.64
C LYS A 114 5.05 -10.59 -4.66
N TYR A 115 3.85 -10.99 -5.10
CA TYR A 115 2.98 -11.85 -4.31
C TYR A 115 3.62 -13.22 -4.03
N ASN A 116 4.32 -13.81 -5.01
CA ASN A 116 5.01 -15.08 -4.86
C ASN A 116 6.26 -14.97 -3.98
N ASP A 117 6.98 -13.85 -4.04
CA ASP A 117 8.22 -13.62 -3.28
C ASP A 117 7.99 -13.73 -1.76
N VAL A 118 6.78 -13.45 -1.26
CA VAL A 118 6.44 -13.58 0.17
C VAL A 118 6.00 -14.98 0.60
N GLN A 119 6.16 -16.01 -0.27
CA GLN A 119 5.77 -17.40 -0.02
C GLN A 119 4.35 -17.50 0.57
N PRO A 120 3.31 -17.19 -0.23
CA PRO A 120 1.95 -16.95 0.24
C PRO A 120 1.16 -18.24 0.47
N TYR A 121 1.77 -19.20 1.17
CA TYR A 121 1.19 -20.48 1.56
C TYR A 121 1.70 -20.88 2.95
N LEU A 122 0.96 -21.80 3.58
CA LEU A 122 1.32 -22.33 4.89
C LEU A 122 2.60 -23.17 4.78
N VAL A 123 3.61 -22.84 5.56
CA VAL A 123 4.85 -23.63 5.67
C VAL A 123 4.91 -24.24 7.05
N THR A 124 4.72 -25.54 7.14
CA THR A 124 4.84 -26.29 8.40
C THR A 124 5.16 -27.75 8.08
N LYS A 125 5.57 -28.51 9.10
CA LYS A 125 5.68 -29.97 8.98
C LYS A 125 4.30 -30.58 8.99
N VAL A 126 3.83 -31.01 7.83
CA VAL A 126 2.52 -31.63 7.65
C VAL A 126 2.69 -33.16 7.61
N ASP A 127 1.89 -33.88 8.40
CA ASP A 127 1.70 -35.31 8.23
C ASP A 127 1.01 -35.56 6.88
N GLU A 128 1.52 -36.50 6.08
CA GLU A 128 0.95 -36.82 4.75
C GLU A 128 -0.50 -37.33 4.85
N PHE A 129 -0.85 -37.96 5.98
CA PHE A 129 -2.18 -38.52 6.23
C PHE A 129 -2.73 -38.05 7.59
N PRO A 130 -3.07 -36.75 7.75
CA PRO A 130 -3.51 -36.22 9.02
C PRO A 130 -4.88 -36.80 9.40
N THR A 131 -4.99 -37.30 10.62
CA THR A 131 -6.25 -37.88 11.15
C THR A 131 -7.22 -36.82 11.71
N LYS A 132 -6.77 -35.58 11.86
CA LYS A 132 -7.54 -34.45 12.40
C LYS A 132 -7.00 -33.11 11.89
N GLU A 133 -7.79 -32.06 12.05
CA GLU A 133 -7.40 -30.68 11.74
C GLU A 133 -6.42 -30.07 12.76
N ASN A 134 -5.81 -28.94 12.37
CA ASN A 134 -4.99 -28.13 13.28
C ASN A 134 -5.89 -27.41 14.28
N ILE A 135 -5.57 -27.52 15.58
CA ILE A 135 -6.32 -26.82 16.63
C ILE A 135 -5.85 -25.35 16.68
N VAL A 136 -6.77 -24.43 16.46
CA VAL A 136 -6.55 -22.98 16.55
C VAL A 136 -7.65 -22.36 17.40
N THR A 137 -7.30 -21.59 18.42
CA THR A 137 -8.29 -20.87 19.24
C THR A 137 -8.82 -19.63 18.52
N ILE A 138 -9.97 -19.12 18.97
CA ILE A 138 -10.55 -17.87 18.42
C ILE A 138 -9.54 -16.73 18.49
N GLU A 139 -8.92 -16.51 19.66
CA GLU A 139 -7.91 -15.46 19.86
C GLU A 139 -6.71 -15.62 18.92
N GLN A 140 -6.27 -16.85 18.66
CA GLN A 140 -5.17 -17.10 17.72
C GLN A 140 -5.57 -16.79 16.27
N ASN A 141 -6.78 -17.15 15.87
CA ASN A 141 -7.29 -16.85 14.53
C ASN A 141 -7.50 -15.35 14.32
N GLU A 142 -7.98 -14.64 15.34
CA GLU A 142 -8.18 -13.19 15.32
C GLU A 142 -6.88 -12.40 15.10
N LYS A 143 -5.70 -12.96 15.40
CA LYS A 143 -4.41 -12.31 15.11
C LYS A 143 -4.16 -12.10 13.61
N ILE A 144 -4.72 -12.96 12.76
CA ILE A 144 -4.65 -12.81 11.30
C ILE A 144 -5.35 -11.51 10.87
N ASP A 145 -6.32 -11.05 11.67
CA ASP A 145 -7.06 -9.82 11.47
C ASP A 145 -7.81 -9.86 10.13
N GLU A 146 -8.09 -8.71 9.52
CA GLU A 146 -8.73 -8.64 8.20
C GLU A 146 -7.78 -8.95 7.01
N ALA A 147 -6.54 -9.37 7.27
CA ALA A 147 -5.55 -9.64 6.22
C ALA A 147 -5.93 -10.83 5.30
N ASP A 148 -6.70 -11.80 5.81
CA ASP A 148 -7.16 -12.94 5.02
C ASP A 148 -8.26 -12.59 4.01
N TYR A 149 -8.95 -11.46 4.21
CA TYR A 149 -10.05 -11.02 3.34
C TYR A 149 -9.58 -10.41 2.02
N CYS A 150 -8.25 -10.32 1.80
CA CYS A 150 -7.68 -9.71 0.62
C CYS A 150 -7.96 -10.53 -0.66
N ILE A 151 -8.75 -9.94 -1.55
CA ILE A 151 -9.19 -10.53 -2.82
C ILE A 151 -8.19 -10.41 -3.99
N GLN A 152 -6.96 -9.95 -3.72
CA GLN A 152 -5.91 -9.78 -4.73
C GLN A 152 -6.31 -8.92 -5.95
N CYS A 153 -7.12 -7.89 -5.72
CA CYS A 153 -7.56 -6.97 -6.79
C CYS A 153 -6.44 -6.06 -7.33
N GLY A 154 -5.39 -5.83 -6.53
CA GLY A 154 -4.26 -4.98 -6.87
C GLY A 154 -4.52 -3.48 -6.72
N VAL A 155 -5.69 -3.03 -6.26
CA VAL A 155 -6.01 -1.60 -6.11
C VAL A 155 -4.99 -0.89 -5.21
N CYS A 156 -4.74 -1.41 -4.00
CA CYS A 156 -3.77 -0.82 -3.08
C CYS A 156 -2.34 -0.78 -3.67
N PHE A 157 -1.98 -1.75 -4.51
CA PHE A 157 -0.66 -1.84 -5.12
C PHE A 157 -0.47 -0.77 -6.20
N TYR A 158 -1.42 -0.64 -7.13
CA TYR A 158 -1.34 0.31 -8.25
C TYR A 158 -1.78 1.75 -7.86
N SER A 159 -2.33 1.95 -6.67
CA SER A 159 -2.52 3.29 -6.09
C SER A 159 -1.32 3.75 -5.26
N CYS A 160 -0.38 2.86 -4.87
CA CYS A 160 0.70 3.21 -3.97
C CYS A 160 1.79 4.06 -4.67
N PRO A 161 2.07 5.30 -4.22
CA PRO A 161 3.10 6.13 -4.83
C PRO A 161 4.52 5.53 -4.68
N ALA A 162 4.77 4.81 -3.58
CA ALA A 162 6.07 4.16 -3.39
C ALA A 162 6.32 3.06 -4.43
N VAL A 163 5.29 2.32 -4.83
CA VAL A 163 5.38 1.31 -5.90
C VAL A 163 5.57 1.98 -7.27
N GLU A 164 4.98 3.16 -7.49
CA GLU A 164 5.14 3.91 -8.74
C GLU A 164 6.58 4.43 -8.92
N VAL A 165 7.22 4.88 -7.83
CA VAL A 165 8.58 5.42 -7.85
C VAL A 165 9.64 4.32 -7.78
N ASN A 166 9.37 3.24 -7.05
CA ASN A 166 10.29 2.13 -6.84
C ASN A 166 9.65 0.80 -7.29
N GLU A 167 10.03 0.33 -8.47
CA GLU A 167 9.51 -0.91 -9.02
C GLU A 167 9.93 -2.17 -8.23
N ASP A 168 10.98 -2.10 -7.41
CA ASP A 168 11.46 -3.24 -6.62
C ASP A 168 10.69 -3.42 -5.31
N TYR A 169 10.02 -2.37 -4.82
CA TYR A 169 9.24 -2.43 -3.58
C TYR A 169 8.10 -3.46 -3.66
N LEU A 170 8.06 -4.43 -2.75
CA LEU A 170 7.06 -5.51 -2.71
C LEU A 170 5.61 -5.01 -2.72
N GLY A 171 5.37 -3.85 -2.12
CA GLY A 171 4.07 -3.20 -2.14
C GLY A 171 3.07 -3.74 -1.10
N PRO A 172 1.95 -3.02 -0.91
CA PRO A 172 1.05 -3.27 0.21
C PRO A 172 0.33 -4.62 0.14
N ALA A 173 0.00 -5.11 -1.06
CA ALA A 173 -0.73 -6.37 -1.21
C ALA A 173 0.12 -7.58 -0.77
N ALA A 174 1.37 -7.66 -1.24
CA ALA A 174 2.29 -8.74 -0.89
C ALA A 174 2.63 -8.70 0.62
N LEU A 175 2.93 -7.52 1.16
CA LEU A 175 3.23 -7.37 2.59
C LEU A 175 2.02 -7.68 3.49
N THR A 176 0.81 -7.33 3.08
CA THR A 176 -0.41 -7.75 3.80
C THR A 176 -0.56 -9.27 3.81
N LYS A 177 -0.24 -9.94 2.69
CA LYS A 177 -0.26 -11.40 2.65
C LYS A 177 0.86 -12.01 3.48
N ALA A 178 2.03 -11.38 3.54
CA ALA A 178 3.11 -11.81 4.42
C ALA A 178 2.69 -11.76 5.90
N TRP A 179 2.02 -10.67 6.32
CA TRP A 179 1.44 -10.56 7.65
C TRP A 179 0.43 -11.67 7.93
N ARG A 180 -0.48 -11.94 6.99
CA ARG A 180 -1.49 -13.01 7.12
C ARG A 180 -0.85 -14.34 7.55
N PHE A 181 0.27 -14.72 6.95
CA PHE A 181 0.97 -15.96 7.32
C PHE A 181 1.83 -15.82 8.58
N ASN A 182 2.51 -14.70 8.78
CA ASN A 182 3.31 -14.50 9.99
C ASN A 182 2.47 -14.43 11.28
N ALA A 183 1.23 -13.94 11.18
CA ALA A 183 0.28 -13.93 12.28
C ALA A 183 -0.36 -15.30 12.54
N ASP A 184 -0.40 -16.18 11.54
CA ASP A 184 -0.98 -17.52 11.65
C ASP A 184 -0.12 -18.39 12.59
N VAL A 185 -0.74 -19.01 13.59
CA VAL A 185 -0.04 -19.87 14.56
C VAL A 185 0.38 -21.22 13.98
N ARG A 186 -0.17 -21.58 12.81
CA ARG A 186 0.14 -22.83 12.11
C ARG A 186 1.38 -22.72 11.22
N ASP A 187 1.88 -21.51 10.96
CA ASP A 187 3.00 -21.27 10.04
C ASP A 187 4.34 -21.22 10.79
N ASP A 188 5.28 -22.05 10.38
CA ASP A 188 6.63 -22.17 10.95
C ASP A 188 7.67 -21.30 10.21
N ALA A 189 7.34 -20.71 9.06
CA ALA A 189 8.27 -19.93 8.23
C ALA A 189 8.32 -18.43 8.55
N LYS A 190 7.90 -18.03 9.75
CA LYS A 190 7.80 -16.62 10.14
C LYS A 190 9.12 -15.88 9.98
N GLU A 191 10.19 -16.42 10.55
CA GLU A 191 11.52 -15.82 10.48
C GLU A 191 12.07 -15.76 9.06
N GLN A 192 11.91 -16.82 8.28
CA GLN A 192 12.32 -16.86 6.88
C GLN A 192 11.60 -15.78 6.06
N ARG A 193 10.29 -15.62 6.29
CA ARG A 193 9.49 -14.59 5.62
C ARG A 193 9.88 -13.19 6.07
N LEU A 194 10.22 -12.99 7.35
CA LEU A 194 10.78 -11.73 7.85
C LEU A 194 12.12 -11.41 7.18
N ASP A 195 12.99 -12.41 6.99
CA ASP A 195 14.28 -12.23 6.31
C ASP A 195 14.10 -11.75 4.86
N THR A 196 13.12 -12.29 4.14
CA THR A 196 12.78 -11.87 2.77
C THR A 196 12.29 -10.42 2.68
N ILE A 197 11.47 -9.97 3.64
CA ILE A 197 10.84 -8.65 3.56
C ILE A 197 11.64 -7.54 4.26
N ASN A 198 12.74 -7.86 4.93
CA ASN A 198 13.53 -6.92 5.73
C ASN A 198 14.65 -6.21 4.95
N ASP A 199 14.75 -6.45 3.65
CA ASP A 199 15.74 -5.79 2.80
C ASP A 199 15.35 -4.33 2.49
N MET A 200 16.36 -3.49 2.28
CA MET A 200 16.17 -2.12 1.83
C MET A 200 15.90 -2.09 0.33
N GLY A 201 15.02 -1.20 -0.14
CA GLY A 201 14.66 -1.03 -1.55
C GLY A 201 13.50 -1.93 -1.97
N SER A 202 13.52 -3.22 -1.61
CA SER A 202 12.44 -4.15 -1.96
C SER A 202 11.46 -4.42 -0.83
N GLY A 203 11.89 -4.28 0.42
CA GLY A 203 11.18 -4.76 1.59
C GLY A 203 10.22 -3.78 2.23
N ILE A 204 9.92 -4.02 3.50
CA ILE A 204 9.00 -3.22 4.32
C ILE A 204 9.46 -1.76 4.50
N TRP A 205 10.75 -1.49 4.37
CA TRP A 205 11.36 -0.20 4.72
C TRP A 205 11.04 0.92 3.73
N ASP A 206 10.63 0.60 2.51
CA ASP A 206 10.26 1.59 1.48
C ASP A 206 8.81 2.07 1.59
N CYS A 207 8.06 1.55 2.56
CA CYS A 207 6.75 2.09 2.90
C CYS A 207 6.89 3.49 3.52
N VAL A 208 6.53 4.51 2.75
CA VAL A 208 6.52 5.93 3.18
C VAL A 208 5.32 6.30 4.08
N LYS A 209 4.49 5.33 4.47
CA LYS A 209 3.34 5.50 5.37
C LYS A 209 2.33 6.58 4.93
N CYS A 210 2.05 6.68 3.62
CA CYS A 210 1.11 7.66 3.03
C CYS A 210 -0.38 7.31 3.15
N ASN A 211 -0.74 6.14 3.70
CA ASN A 211 -2.10 5.64 3.92
C ASN A 211 -2.96 5.34 2.66
N GLU A 212 -2.53 5.72 1.46
CA GLU A 212 -3.28 5.51 0.20
C GLU A 212 -3.75 4.07 -0.02
N CYS A 213 -2.95 3.08 0.40
CA CYS A 213 -3.29 1.67 0.27
C CYS A 213 -4.51 1.24 1.10
N ALA A 214 -4.75 1.88 2.25
CA ALA A 214 -5.90 1.59 3.10
C ALA A 214 -7.14 2.30 2.57
N GLU A 215 -7.03 3.59 2.23
CA GLU A 215 -8.12 4.38 1.64
C GLU A 215 -8.65 3.78 0.33
N ALA A 216 -7.75 3.30 -0.52
CA ALA A 216 -8.14 2.71 -1.80
C ALA A 216 -8.70 1.29 -1.69
N CYS A 217 -8.62 0.63 -0.52
CA CYS A 217 -8.96 -0.78 -0.41
C CYS A 217 -10.48 -1.02 -0.49
N PRO A 218 -11.00 -1.71 -1.52
CA PRO A 218 -12.44 -1.94 -1.68
C PRO A 218 -13.01 -2.94 -0.66
N LYS A 219 -12.14 -3.59 0.11
CA LYS A 219 -12.50 -4.53 1.19
C LYS A 219 -12.23 -3.96 2.59
N GLU A 220 -11.85 -2.68 2.67
CA GLU A 220 -11.62 -1.98 3.95
C GLU A 220 -10.59 -2.70 4.85
N ILE A 221 -9.63 -3.36 4.20
CA ILE A 221 -8.43 -3.91 4.84
C ILE A 221 -7.49 -2.74 5.14
N ASP A 222 -6.73 -2.84 6.23
CA ASP A 222 -5.66 -1.91 6.58
C ASP A 222 -4.25 -2.48 6.25
N PRO A 223 -3.79 -2.40 4.97
CA PRO A 223 -2.43 -2.79 4.61
C PRO A 223 -1.33 -2.08 5.40
N ILE A 224 -1.48 -0.78 5.67
CA ILE A 224 -0.42 0.00 6.34
C ILE A 224 -0.27 -0.43 7.81
N GLY A 225 -1.37 -0.77 8.48
CA GLY A 225 -1.35 -1.41 9.78
C GLY A 225 -0.60 -2.73 9.73
N LYS A 226 -0.85 -3.57 8.71
CA LYS A 226 -0.16 -4.88 8.59
C LYS A 226 1.34 -4.72 8.32
N ILE A 227 1.72 -3.79 7.45
CA ILE A 227 3.13 -3.44 7.21
C ILE A 227 3.79 -2.94 8.50
N THR A 228 3.09 -2.14 9.30
CA THR A 228 3.60 -1.63 10.58
C THR A 228 3.73 -2.76 11.62
N LYS A 229 2.81 -3.72 11.66
CA LYS A 229 2.95 -4.91 12.51
C LYS A 229 4.15 -5.76 12.08
N LEU A 230 4.41 -5.90 10.76
CA LEU A 230 5.62 -6.55 10.25
C LEU A 230 6.90 -5.79 10.61
N HIS A 231 6.89 -4.44 10.56
CA HIS A 231 8.01 -3.62 11.06
C HIS A 231 8.36 -3.99 12.50
N ASN A 232 7.35 -4.07 13.37
CA ASN A 232 7.56 -4.43 14.77
C ASN A 232 8.04 -5.86 14.94
N GLN A 233 7.52 -6.81 14.15
CA GLN A 233 7.96 -8.21 14.20
C GLN A 233 9.45 -8.38 13.86
N VAL A 234 9.99 -7.56 12.97
CA VAL A 234 11.44 -7.60 12.67
C VAL A 234 12.27 -7.27 13.92
N PHE A 235 11.80 -6.39 14.81
CA PHE A 235 12.45 -6.14 16.10
C PHE A 235 12.17 -7.26 17.11
N GLU A 236 10.94 -7.76 17.20
CA GLU A 236 10.53 -8.86 18.10
C GLU A 236 11.39 -10.10 17.94
N TYR A 237 11.63 -10.49 16.69
CA TYR A 237 12.40 -11.69 16.34
C TYR A 237 13.91 -11.41 16.21
N GLY A 238 14.37 -10.20 16.56
CA GLY A 238 15.80 -9.84 16.49
C GLY A 238 16.37 -9.86 15.07
N LYS A 239 15.52 -9.69 14.05
CA LYS A 239 15.90 -9.69 12.63
C LYS A 239 16.31 -8.30 12.12
N ALA A 240 16.06 -7.24 12.87
CA ALA A 240 16.39 -5.87 12.46
C ALA A 240 17.88 -5.72 12.11
N LYS A 241 18.18 -5.47 10.83
CA LYS A 241 19.56 -5.27 10.36
C LYS A 241 20.01 -3.85 10.72
N ASN A 242 21.26 -3.67 11.16
CA ASN A 242 21.80 -2.33 11.43
C ASN A 242 22.05 -1.56 10.11
N ASN A 243 20.98 -1.04 9.52
CA ASN A 243 20.97 -0.28 8.28
C ASN A 243 20.40 1.13 8.51
N VAL A 244 20.40 1.97 7.45
CA VAL A 244 19.94 3.36 7.55
C VAL A 244 18.47 3.42 7.98
N ALA A 245 17.61 2.57 7.42
CA ALA A 245 16.18 2.57 7.71
C ALA A 245 15.86 2.22 9.17
N VAL A 246 16.50 1.16 9.69
CA VAL A 246 16.36 0.74 11.09
C VAL A 246 16.88 1.84 12.03
N ARG A 247 18.07 2.36 11.77
CA ARG A 247 18.64 3.45 12.59
C ARG A 247 17.79 4.71 12.54
N HIS A 248 17.19 5.03 11.39
CA HIS A 248 16.28 6.16 11.25
C HIS A 248 15.03 5.98 12.11
N ALA A 249 14.40 4.80 12.06
CA ALA A 249 13.23 4.48 12.87
C ALA A 249 13.53 4.55 14.38
N VAL A 250 14.66 3.97 14.81
CA VAL A 250 15.11 4.02 16.21
C VAL A 250 15.46 5.46 16.63
N GLY A 251 16.16 6.20 15.76
CA GLY A 251 16.54 7.59 15.97
C GLY A 251 15.33 8.52 16.13
N PHE A 252 14.29 8.30 15.34
CA PHE A 252 13.02 9.04 15.45
C PHE A 252 12.41 8.87 16.85
N LYS A 253 12.27 7.62 17.31
CA LYS A 253 11.75 7.32 18.65
C LYS A 253 12.60 7.96 19.75
N TRP A 254 13.93 7.85 19.65
CA TRP A 254 14.84 8.43 20.62
C TRP A 254 14.72 9.96 20.68
N SER A 255 14.62 10.62 19.52
CA SER A 255 14.46 12.06 19.40
C SER A 255 13.17 12.55 20.08
N ILE A 256 12.04 11.89 19.78
CA ILE A 256 10.75 12.15 20.42
C ILE A 256 10.83 11.90 21.94
N LYS A 257 11.49 10.84 22.40
CA LYS A 257 11.64 10.58 23.85
C LYS A 257 12.48 11.66 24.56
N LYS A 258 13.51 12.19 23.89
CA LYS A 258 14.45 13.17 24.46
C LYS A 258 13.88 14.59 24.48
N HIS A 259 13.25 15.02 23.39
CA HIS A 259 12.80 16.41 23.19
C HIS A 259 11.28 16.57 23.18
N GLY A 260 10.52 15.50 22.98
CA GLY A 260 9.07 15.57 22.75
C GLY A 260 8.71 16.16 21.37
N LEU A 261 9.74 16.35 20.53
CA LEU A 261 9.73 16.92 19.20
C LEU A 261 10.79 16.16 18.38
N LEU A 262 10.62 16.14 17.07
CA LEU A 262 11.64 15.60 16.18
C LEU A 262 12.78 16.62 16.04
N ASP A 263 14.01 16.15 16.23
CA ASP A 263 15.24 16.88 15.87
C ASP A 263 15.70 16.38 14.51
N GLU A 264 15.29 17.05 13.43
CA GLU A 264 15.65 16.66 12.07
C GLU A 264 17.16 16.77 11.81
N GLY A 265 17.86 17.67 12.51
CA GLY A 265 19.30 17.87 12.37
C GLY A 265 20.10 16.72 12.97
N GLU A 266 19.71 16.24 14.16
CA GLU A 266 20.36 15.09 14.79
C GLU A 266 20.00 13.76 14.08
N LEU A 267 18.84 13.69 13.42
CA LEU A 267 18.35 12.48 12.76
C LEU A 267 19.28 11.98 11.64
N VAL A 268 19.89 12.89 10.88
CA VAL A 268 20.89 12.54 9.84
C VAL A 268 22.07 11.79 10.47
N LYS A 269 22.57 12.30 11.61
CA LYS A 269 23.67 11.68 12.36
C LYS A 269 23.31 10.28 12.84
N TYR A 270 22.09 10.06 13.34
CA TYR A 270 21.65 8.73 13.78
C TYR A 270 21.46 7.76 12.61
N SER A 271 20.87 8.24 11.51
CA SER A 271 20.47 7.39 10.38
C SER A 271 21.64 7.00 9.50
N GLU A 272 22.43 7.99 9.06
CA GLU A 272 23.49 7.83 8.07
C GLU A 272 24.90 7.87 8.69
N GLY A 273 25.02 8.31 9.94
CA GLY A 273 26.30 8.44 10.65
C GLY A 273 26.92 9.83 10.52
N ILE A 274 27.99 10.07 11.29
CA ILE A 274 28.68 11.37 11.36
C ILE A 274 29.25 11.84 10.01
N PRO A 275 29.89 10.98 9.18
CA PRO A 275 30.43 11.42 7.89
C PRO A 275 29.36 11.93 6.93
N ALA A 276 28.14 11.40 7.01
CA ALA A 276 27.04 11.80 6.14
C ALA A 276 26.51 13.21 6.46
N VAL A 277 26.63 13.67 7.71
CA VAL A 277 26.24 15.03 8.11
C VAL A 277 26.92 16.09 7.24
N ILE A 278 28.16 15.84 6.81
CA ILE A 278 28.92 16.75 5.94
C ILE A 278 28.21 16.93 4.59
N LYS A 279 27.63 15.86 4.04
CA LYS A 279 26.92 15.89 2.76
C LYS A 279 25.66 16.75 2.81
N HIS A 280 25.02 16.80 3.98
CA HIS A 280 23.76 17.53 4.21
C HIS A 280 23.95 18.95 4.75
N ILE A 281 25.19 19.47 4.81
CA ILE A 281 25.47 20.84 5.26
C ILE A 281 24.74 21.90 4.40
N PRO A 282 24.72 21.82 3.06
CA PRO A 282 24.01 22.80 2.25
C PRO A 282 22.51 22.89 2.57
N GLU A 283 21.87 21.73 2.72
CA GLU A 283 20.46 21.57 3.09
C GLU A 283 20.22 22.11 4.50
N ALA A 284 21.09 21.78 5.45
CA ALA A 284 21.02 22.28 6.81
C ALA A 284 21.11 23.82 6.86
N ILE A 285 22.04 24.44 6.13
CA ILE A 285 22.14 25.91 6.02
C ILE A 285 20.85 26.50 5.42
N ALA A 286 20.32 25.88 4.37
CA ALA A 286 19.08 26.34 3.74
C ALA A 286 17.87 26.23 4.67
N MET A 287 17.75 25.14 5.43
CA MET A 287 16.71 24.95 6.44
C MET A 287 16.85 25.91 7.62
N PHE A 288 18.08 26.15 8.08
CA PHE A 288 18.37 27.07 9.18
C PHE A 288 17.99 28.51 8.81
N LYS A 289 18.36 28.97 7.60
CA LYS A 289 17.96 30.29 7.08
C LYS A 289 16.44 30.46 6.99
N LYS A 290 15.70 29.37 6.79
CA LYS A 290 14.22 29.36 6.77
C LYS A 290 13.60 29.12 8.15
N GLY A 291 14.40 29.04 9.22
CA GLY A 291 13.93 28.77 10.57
C GLY A 291 13.34 27.37 10.78
N LYS A 292 13.66 26.41 9.89
CA LYS A 292 13.14 25.04 9.94
C LYS A 292 13.96 24.08 10.80
N ILE A 293 15.21 24.43 11.09
CA ILE A 293 16.06 23.71 12.05
C ILE A 293 16.66 24.71 13.02
N VAL A 294 16.96 24.25 14.22
CA VAL A 294 17.69 25.04 15.23
C VAL A 294 19.04 24.39 15.50
N MET A 295 19.94 25.16 16.10
CA MET A 295 21.22 24.59 16.54
C MET A 295 20.97 23.53 17.62
N PRO A 296 21.74 22.43 17.67
CA PRO A 296 21.49 21.32 18.59
C PRO A 296 21.40 21.71 20.08
N TRP A 297 22.17 22.72 20.50
CA TRP A 297 22.14 23.25 21.87
C TRP A 297 20.90 24.08 22.22
N ASN A 298 20.14 24.50 21.21
CA ASN A 298 18.92 25.29 21.36
C ASN A 298 17.65 24.49 21.00
N MET A 299 17.72 23.15 20.93
CA MET A 299 16.55 22.34 20.63
C MET A 299 15.44 22.55 21.67
N PRO A 300 14.26 23.03 21.26
CA PRO A 300 13.15 23.22 22.18
C PRO A 300 12.67 21.87 22.72
N LYS A 301 12.10 21.89 23.91
CA LYS A 301 11.41 20.74 24.50
C LYS A 301 9.92 20.99 24.46
N SER A 302 9.15 19.93 24.20
CA SER A 302 7.70 19.99 24.32
C SER A 302 7.29 20.31 25.76
N LYS A 303 6.23 21.11 25.92
CA LYS A 303 5.68 21.48 27.23
C LYS A 303 5.22 20.26 28.04
N ASN A 304 4.75 19.21 27.36
CA ASN A 304 4.26 17.97 27.97
C ASN A 304 5.26 16.82 27.84
N LEU A 305 6.56 17.10 27.91
CA LEU A 305 7.62 16.11 27.68
C LEU A 305 7.48 14.85 28.56
N ASP A 306 7.09 15.02 29.83
CA ASP A 306 6.96 13.88 30.75
C ASP A 306 5.80 12.96 30.37
N GLU A 307 4.70 13.53 29.88
CA GLU A 307 3.57 12.75 29.34
C GLU A 307 3.98 12.03 28.06
N ILE A 308 4.69 12.71 27.14
CA ILE A 308 5.20 12.11 25.91
C ILE A 308 6.14 10.94 26.22
N LYS A 309 7.05 11.09 27.20
CA LYS A 309 7.94 10.00 27.62
C LYS A 309 7.18 8.79 28.14
N LYS A 310 6.14 9.01 28.97
CA LYS A 310 5.26 7.94 29.45
C LYS A 310 4.54 7.25 28.28
N LEU A 311 4.00 8.01 27.34
CA LEU A 311 3.35 7.45 26.15
C LEU A 311 4.33 6.64 25.30
N VAL A 312 5.54 7.13 25.08
CA VAL A 312 6.59 6.38 24.38
C VAL A 312 6.93 5.10 25.12
N GLU A 313 7.04 5.12 26.46
CA GLU A 313 7.32 3.93 27.25
C GLU A 313 6.20 2.89 27.20
N ILE A 314 4.95 3.32 27.32
CA ILE A 314 3.77 2.42 27.26
C ILE A 314 3.57 1.87 25.84
N SER A 315 3.83 2.68 24.80
CA SER A 315 3.65 2.27 23.40
C SER A 315 4.83 1.48 22.85
N SER A 316 5.97 1.49 23.54
CA SER A 316 7.16 0.73 23.14
C SER A 316 6.98 -0.74 23.50
N THR A 317 6.36 -1.48 22.60
CA THR A 317 6.16 -2.91 22.77
C THR A 317 7.47 -3.70 22.70
N GLN A 318 8.51 -3.15 22.06
CA GLN A 318 9.77 -3.85 21.77
C GLN A 318 11.03 -3.14 22.24
N LYS A 319 12.06 -3.93 22.52
CA LYS A 319 13.44 -3.46 22.73
C LYS A 319 14.11 -3.30 21.37
N PHE A 320 14.87 -2.22 21.22
CA PHE A 320 15.53 -1.80 19.99
C PHE A 320 17.05 -1.87 20.18
#